data_AF-A0A350NKI6-F1
#
_entry.id   AF-A0A350NKI6-F1
#
_cell.length_a   1.000
_cell.length_b   1.000
_cell.length_c   1.000
_cell.angle_alpha   90.00
_cell.angle_beta   90.00
_cell.angle_gamma   90.00
#
_symmetry.space_group_name_H-M   'P 1'
#
loop_
_entity.id
_entity.type
_entity.pdbx_description
1 polymer ?
#
loop_
_entity_poly.entity_id
_entity_poly.type
_entity_poly.pdbx_seq_one_letter_code
_entity_poly.pdbx_strand_id
1 'polypeptide(L)'
;MYFLFTRKDALRLVEMLVGERMRLTLSLNRIESSALSEIANILTGSYWYAMTDRKALNWRITVPTIVEDVGKILTLSNRVYDFTSMVFLTDITVPQNNVRGHFLLLPRQEALTKLLTNLE
;
A
#
# COMPACT_ATOMS: atom_id res chain seq x y z
N MET A 1 3.25 -1.15 6.04
CA MET A 1 2.09 -1.05 5.13
C MET A 1 2.58 -1.46 3.77
N TYR A 2 1.88 -2.37 3.10
CA TYR A 2 2.26 -2.84 1.77
C TYR A 2 1.06 -2.73 0.84
N PHE A 3 1.30 -2.19 -0.35
CA PHE A 3 0.38 -2.31 -1.47
C PHE A 3 0.95 -3.35 -2.42
N LEU A 4 0.19 -4.41 -2.65
CA LEU A 4 0.59 -5.56 -3.44
C LEU A 4 -0.26 -5.59 -4.69
N PHE A 5 0.39 -5.43 -5.83
CA PHE A 5 -0.24 -5.51 -7.14
C PHE A 5 0.54 -6.49 -8.00
N THR A 6 -0.16 -7.18 -8.90
CA THR A 6 0.55 -7.83 -10.00
C THR A 6 1.22 -6.75 -10.85
N ARG A 7 2.32 -7.08 -11.52
CA ARG A 7 3.02 -6.11 -12.38
C ARG A 7 2.10 -5.51 -13.47
N LYS A 8 1.20 -6.34 -14.00
CA LYS A 8 0.19 -5.93 -14.98
C LYS A 8 -0.76 -4.87 -14.41
N ASP A 9 -1.22 -5.09 -13.17
CA ASP A 9 -2.17 -4.19 -12.51
C ASP A 9 -1.49 -2.91 -12.03
N ALA A 10 -0.24 -2.98 -11.57
CA ALA A 10 0.58 -1.81 -11.27
C ALA A 10 0.76 -0.93 -12.51
N LEU A 11 1.08 -1.50 -13.67
CA LEU A 11 1.22 -0.71 -14.90
C LEU A 11 -0.10 -0.08 -15.34
N ARG A 12 -1.24 -0.76 -15.19
CA ARG A 12 -2.55 -0.15 -15.45
C ARG A 12 -2.85 1.03 -14.56
N LEU A 13 -2.46 0.97 -13.28
CA LEU A 13 -2.57 2.12 -12.38
C LEU A 13 -1.73 3.30 -12.88
N VAL A 14 -0.52 3.03 -13.39
CA VAL A 14 0.32 4.07 -14.02
C VAL A 14 -0.35 4.62 -15.29
N GLU A 15 -0.92 3.77 -16.15
CA GLU A 15 -1.66 4.19 -17.35
C GLU A 15 -2.81 5.13 -16.99
N MET A 16 -3.55 4.83 -15.92
CA MET A 16 -4.64 5.68 -15.44
C MET A 16 -4.16 7.06 -14.99
N LEU A 17 -2.99 7.14 -14.36
CA LEU A 17 -2.46 8.40 -13.85
C LEU A 17 -1.78 9.24 -14.95
N VAL A 18 -1.02 8.59 -15.84
CA VAL A 18 -0.24 9.26 -16.89
C VAL A 18 -1.07 9.54 -18.14
N GLY A 19 -2.13 8.76 -18.39
CA GLY A 19 -2.97 8.89 -19.57
C GLY A 19 -2.39 8.26 -20.85
N GLU A 20 -1.28 7.52 -20.73
CA GLU A 20 -0.61 6.85 -21.85
C GLU A 20 -0.53 5.34 -21.60
N ARG A 21 -0.55 4.55 -22.68
CA ARG A 21 -0.38 3.09 -22.59
C ARG A 21 1.04 2.73 -22.17
N MET A 22 1.16 1.93 -21.12
CA MET A 22 2.43 1.45 -20.61
C MET A 22 2.77 0.11 -21.27
N ARG A 23 4.05 -0.08 -21.57
CA ARG A 23 4.54 -1.38 -22.07
C ARG A 23 4.91 -2.25 -20.87
N LEU A 24 4.58 -3.52 -20.93
CA LEU A 24 5.01 -4.47 -19.92
C LEU A 24 6.51 -4.73 -20.07
N THR A 25 7.31 -4.07 -19.24
CA THR A 25 8.77 -4.21 -19.18
C THR A 25 9.19 -5.08 -18.00
N LEU A 26 10.44 -5.56 -17.99
CA LEU A 26 11.01 -6.29 -16.85
C LEU A 26 11.23 -5.40 -15.62
N SER A 27 11.62 -4.14 -15.82
CA SER A 27 11.92 -3.18 -14.75
C SER A 27 11.12 -1.89 -14.93
N LEU A 28 10.72 -1.29 -13.81
CA LEU A 28 9.97 -0.04 -13.83
C LEU A 28 10.93 1.12 -14.16
N ASN A 29 10.52 2.00 -15.05
CA ASN A 29 11.25 3.23 -15.32
C ASN A 29 10.97 4.28 -14.23
N ARG A 30 11.63 5.43 -14.32
CA ARG A 30 11.52 6.50 -13.31
C ARG A 30 10.10 7.08 -13.22
N ILE A 31 9.42 7.25 -14.36
CA ILE A 31 8.06 7.80 -14.40
C ILE A 31 7.08 6.81 -13.80
N GLU A 32 7.15 5.54 -14.19
CA GLU A 32 6.33 4.46 -13.64
C GLU A 32 6.52 4.33 -12.12
N SER A 33 7.77 4.39 -11.65
CA SER A 33 8.09 4.32 -10.21
C SER A 33 7.54 5.52 -9.43
N SER A 34 7.67 6.72 -10.00
CA SER A 34 7.15 7.95 -9.41
C SER A 34 5.62 7.92 -9.34
N ALA A 35 4.96 7.49 -10.42
CA ALA A 35 3.51 7.36 -10.49
C ALA A 35 2.98 6.37 -9.44
N LEU A 36 3.58 5.19 -9.33
CA LEU A 36 3.19 4.21 -8.29
C LEU A 36 3.40 4.73 -6.87
N SER A 37 4.48 5.50 -6.65
CA SER A 37 4.76 6.10 -5.34
C SER A 37 3.68 7.12 -4.96
N GLU A 38 3.24 7.94 -5.91
CA GLU A 38 2.16 8.90 -5.70
C GLU A 38 0.81 8.21 -5.43
N ILE A 39 0.49 7.16 -6.20
CA ILE A 39 -0.71 6.35 -5.96
C ILE A 39 -0.68 5.73 -4.57
N ALA A 40 0.46 5.17 -4.15
CA ALA A 40 0.61 4.63 -2.80
C ALA A 40 0.44 5.71 -1.72
N ASN A 41 0.98 6.92 -1.91
CA ASN A 41 0.76 8.04 -0.99
C ASN A 41 -0.72 8.39 -0.85
N ILE A 42 -1.43 8.53 -1.97
CA ILE A 42 -2.87 8.85 -2.00
C ILE A 42 -3.69 7.76 -1.32
N LEU A 43 -3.44 6.48 -1.64
CA LEU A 43 -4.16 5.35 -1.04
C LEU A 43 -3.90 5.26 0.46
N THR A 44 -2.66 5.46 0.89
CA THR A 44 -2.28 5.46 2.31
C THR A 44 -3.00 6.58 3.07
N GLY A 45 -2.97 7.80 2.53
CA GLY A 45 -3.65 8.95 3.12
C GLY A 45 -5.15 8.75 3.22
N SER A 46 -5.78 8.24 2.15
CA SER A 46 -7.21 7.98 2.09
C SER A 46 -7.64 6.87 3.06
N TYR A 47 -6.89 5.77 3.11
CA TYR A 47 -7.14 4.67 4.05
C TYR A 47 -7.04 5.17 5.48
N TRP A 48 -5.97 5.91 5.80
CA TRP A 48 -5.75 6.43 7.15
C TRP A 48 -6.84 7.41 7.58
N TYR A 49 -7.19 8.35 6.70
CA TYR A 49 -8.24 9.32 6.94
C TYR A 49 -9.60 8.66 7.24
N ALA A 50 -9.95 7.61 6.49
CA ALA A 50 -11.17 6.85 6.72
C ALA A 50 -11.11 6.04 8.02
N MET A 51 -9.94 5.47 8.35
CA MET A 51 -9.77 4.62 9.52
C MET A 51 -9.86 5.40 10.84
N THR A 52 -9.38 6.65 10.88
CA THR A 52 -9.34 7.41 12.14
C THR A 52 -10.51 8.35 12.35
N ASP A 53 -11.48 8.40 11.43
CA ASP A 53 -12.60 9.35 11.44
C ASP A 53 -12.15 10.80 11.75
N ARG A 54 -11.09 11.25 11.06
CA ARG A 54 -10.47 12.58 11.24
C ARG A 54 -9.86 12.86 12.61
N LYS A 55 -9.79 11.88 13.53
CA LYS A 55 -9.06 12.05 14.79
C LYS A 55 -7.58 12.30 14.48
N ALA A 56 -7.02 13.32 15.14
CA ALA A 56 -5.63 13.73 14.97
C ALA A 56 -4.68 12.74 15.65
N LEU A 57 -4.53 11.57 15.05
CA LEU A 57 -3.42 10.69 15.35
C LEU A 57 -2.19 11.23 14.59
N ASN A 58 -1.14 11.60 15.32
CA ASN A 58 0.14 12.08 14.77
C ASN A 58 0.86 10.94 14.01
N TRP A 59 0.35 10.60 12.83
CA TRP A 59 0.93 9.62 11.93
C TRP A 59 1.69 10.34 10.83
N ARG A 60 2.89 9.85 10.53
CA ARG A 60 3.70 10.34 9.40
C ARG A 60 3.92 9.20 8.44
N ILE A 61 3.53 9.43 7.19
CA ILE A 61 3.79 8.52 6.08
C ILE A 61 5.12 8.96 5.45
N THR A 62 6.07 8.03 5.34
CA THR A 62 7.31 8.25 4.59
C THR A 62 7.09 7.95 3.11
N VAL A 63 7.97 8.46 2.25
CA VAL A 63 7.95 8.11 0.82
C VAL A 63 7.99 6.59 0.66
N PRO A 64 7.06 6.00 -0.10
CA PRO A 64 7.02 4.56 -0.31
C PRO A 64 8.20 4.09 -1.14
N THR A 65 8.66 2.87 -0.86
CA THR A 65 9.70 2.19 -1.63
C THR A 65 9.06 1.08 -2.45
N ILE A 66 9.41 1.01 -3.73
CA ILE A 66 8.99 -0.08 -4.60
C ILE A 66 9.87 -1.30 -4.35
N VAL A 67 9.24 -2.46 -4.22
CA VAL A 67 9.92 -3.74 -4.03
C VAL A 67 9.33 -4.75 -5.01
N GLU A 68 10.20 -5.43 -5.74
CA GLU A 68 9.78 -6.43 -6.74
C GLU A 68 9.62 -7.83 -6.13
N ASP A 69 10.32 -8.14 -5.04
CA ASP A 69 10.24 -9.43 -4.34
C ASP A 69 9.40 -9.31 -3.05
N VAL A 70 8.12 -9.65 -3.18
CA VAL A 70 7.15 -9.65 -2.08
C VAL A 70 7.53 -10.65 -0.98
N GLY A 71 8.02 -11.84 -1.36
CA GLY A 71 8.37 -12.88 -0.39
C GLY A 71 9.52 -12.45 0.51
N LYS A 72 10.57 -11.86 -0.08
CA LYS A 72 11.72 -11.34 0.64
C LYS A 72 11.33 -10.20 1.59
N ILE A 73 10.56 -9.22 1.14
CA ILE A 73 10.21 -8.07 2.00
C ILE A 73 9.28 -8.46 3.14
N LEU A 74 8.32 -9.36 2.91
CA LEU A 74 7.45 -9.85 3.98
C LEU A 74 8.24 -10.68 5.00
N THR A 75 9.20 -11.50 4.55
CA THR A 75 10.09 -12.24 5.44
C THR A 75 10.92 -11.32 6.33
N LEU A 76 11.48 -10.24 5.76
CA LEU A 76 12.21 -9.22 6.52
C LEU A 76 11.29 -8.48 7.50
N SER A 77 10.07 -8.17 7.07
CA SER A 77 9.07 -7.50 7.90
C SER A 77 8.67 -8.32 9.11
N ASN A 78 8.49 -9.63 8.95
CA ASN A 78 8.12 -10.53 10.03
C ASN A 78 9.16 -10.59 11.16
N ARG A 79 10.42 -10.20 10.89
CA ARG A 79 11.46 -10.08 11.93
C ARG A 79 11.28 -8.84 12.83
N VAL A 80 10.48 -7.86 12.39
CA VAL A 80 10.31 -6.56 13.05
C VAL A 80 8.89 -6.39 13.58
N TYR A 81 7.91 -6.78 12.77
CA TYR A 81 6.49 -6.71 13.05
C TYR A 81 6.03 -8.16 13.15
N ASP A 82 5.80 -8.68 14.35
CA ASP A 82 5.40 -10.07 14.55
C ASP A 82 4.04 -10.34 13.89
N PHE A 83 4.00 -11.15 12.83
CA PHE A 83 2.77 -11.44 12.07
C PHE A 83 1.77 -12.31 12.85
N THR A 84 2.14 -12.84 14.02
CA THR A 84 1.24 -13.66 14.86
C THR A 84 0.21 -12.84 15.63
N SER A 85 0.39 -11.52 15.72
CA SER A 85 -0.47 -10.63 16.51
C SER A 85 -1.77 -10.26 15.77
N MET A 86 -1.67 -9.52 14.66
CA MET A 86 -2.80 -9.17 13.80
C MET A 86 -2.32 -8.60 12.47
N VAL A 87 -2.98 -9.00 11.38
CA VAL A 87 -2.72 -8.50 10.03
C VAL A 87 -4.04 -8.05 9.42
N PHE A 88 -4.12 -6.78 8.98
CA PHE A 88 -5.24 -6.36 8.16
C PHE A 88 -4.89 -6.59 6.70
N LEU A 89 -5.69 -7.43 6.05
CA LEU A 89 -5.68 -7.62 4.61
C LEU A 89 -6.94 -6.96 4.04
N THR A 90 -6.76 -6.05 3.11
CA THR A 90 -7.86 -5.37 2.42
C THR A 90 -7.71 -5.57 0.93
N ASP A 91 -8.76 -6.07 0.28
CA ASP A 91 -8.77 -6.20 -1.17
C ASP A 91 -9.04 -4.85 -1.82
N ILE A 92 -8.22 -4.52 -2.81
CA ILE A 92 -8.35 -3.32 -3.63
C ILE A 92 -8.90 -3.75 -4.98
N THR A 93 -10.03 -3.17 -5.37
CA THR A 93 -10.59 -3.35 -6.72
C THR A 93 -10.85 -1.99 -7.35
N VAL A 94 -10.33 -1.78 -8.57
CA VAL A 94 -10.63 -0.60 -9.39
C VAL A 94 -11.38 -1.08 -10.64
N PRO A 95 -12.73 -0.99 -10.64
CA PRO A 95 -13.57 -1.62 -11.66
C PRO A 95 -13.30 -1.12 -13.07
N GLN A 96 -13.04 0.19 -13.23
CA GLN A 96 -12.89 0.86 -14.53
C GLN A 96 -11.82 0.21 -15.41
N ASN A 97 -10.74 -0.31 -14.81
CA ASN A 97 -9.60 -0.89 -15.52
C ASN A 97 -9.34 -2.36 -15.13
N ASN A 98 -10.28 -2.98 -14.41
CA ASN A 98 -10.16 -4.34 -13.88
C ASN A 98 -8.82 -4.57 -13.13
N VAL A 99 -8.43 -3.60 -12.33
CA VAL A 99 -7.23 -3.68 -11.49
C VAL A 99 -7.62 -4.29 -10.16
N ARG A 100 -6.82 -5.26 -9.71
CA ARG A 100 -6.93 -5.88 -8.40
C ARG A 100 -5.60 -5.80 -7.67
N GLY A 101 -5.66 -5.68 -6.36
CA GLY A 101 -4.51 -5.72 -5.49
C GLY A 101 -4.91 -5.92 -4.05
N HIS A 102 -3.92 -5.88 -3.18
CA HIS A 102 -4.13 -6.04 -1.75
C HIS A 102 -3.39 -4.96 -0.99
N PHE A 103 -4.00 -4.48 0.07
CA PHE A 103 -3.36 -3.66 1.08
C PHE A 103 -3.13 -4.49 2.33
N LEU A 104 -1.88 -4.50 2.81
CA LEU A 104 -1.45 -5.21 4.00
C LEU A 104 -0.98 -4.21 5.07
N LEU A 105 -1.69 -4.15 6.18
CA LEU A 105 -1.26 -3.40 7.37
C LEU A 105 -0.75 -4.37 8.43
N LEU A 106 0.48 -4.12 8.85
CA LEU A 106 1.21 -4.87 9.87
C LEU A 106 1.54 -3.91 11.01
N PRO A 107 0.60 -3.67 11.94
CA PRO A 107 0.84 -2.78 13.05
C PRO A 107 1.74 -3.47 14.08
N ARG A 108 2.56 -2.69 14.78
CA ARG A 108 3.11 -3.17 16.06
C ARG A 108 1.99 -3.27 17.08
N GLN A 109 2.13 -4.16 18.06
CA GLN A 109 1.07 -4.40 19.04
C GLN A 109 0.67 -3.13 19.81
N GLU A 110 1.63 -2.27 20.16
CA GLU A 110 1.33 -1.02 20.87
C GLU A 110 0.57 -0.03 19.98
N ALA A 111 0.87 0.00 18.68
CA ALA A 111 0.18 0.85 17.71
C ALA A 111 -1.25 0.34 17.46
N LEU A 112 -1.43 -0.98 17.41
CA LEU A 112 -2.74 -1.61 17.29
C LEU A 112 -3.63 -1.29 18.49
N THR A 113 -3.13 -1.46 19.71
CA THR A 113 -3.89 -1.15 20.92
C THR A 113 -4.33 0.32 20.91
N LYS A 114 -3.41 1.25 20.63
CA LYS A 114 -3.75 2.68 20.51
C LYS A 114 -4.82 2.95 19.46
N LEU A 115 -4.73 2.28 18.32
CA LEU A 115 -5.69 2.46 17.24
C LEU A 115 -7.09 1.99 17.67
N LEU A 116 -7.20 0.80 18.25
CA LEU A 116 -8.47 0.23 18.69
C LEU A 116 -9.11 1.05 19.81
N THR A 117 -8.33 1.51 20.80
CA THR A 117 -8.85 2.38 21.88
C THR A 117 -9.36 3.73 21.37
N ASN A 118 -8.89 4.21 20.21
CA ASN A 118 -9.40 5.44 19.60
C ASN A 118 -10.59 5.21 18.65
N LEU A 119 -10.99 3.96 18.41
CA LEU A 119 -12.16 3.61 17.60
C LEU A 119 -13.43 3.44 18.43
N GLU A 120 -13.28 3.19 19.74
CA GLU A 120 -14.36 3.28 20.74
C GLU A 120 -14.70 4.74 21.08
#